data_AF-A0A2X3D070-F1
#
_entry.id   AF-A0A2X3D070-F1
#
_cell.length_a   1.000
_cell.length_b   1.000
_cell.length_c   1.000
_cell.angle_alpha   90.00
_cell.angle_beta   90.00
_cell.angle_gamma   90.00
#
_symmetry.space_group_name_H-M   'P 1'
#
loop_
_entity.id
_entity.type
_entity.pdbx_description
1 polymer ?
#
loop_
_entity_poly.entity_id
_entity_poly.type
_entity_poly.pdbx_seq_one_letter_code
_entity_poly.pdbx_strand_id
1 'polypeptide(L)' 'MPGSRHTDVAANQGQFLALLVRLTQAKRILEIGTLGGYSTIWMARELPADGQLLTLEADAHHAQVARENLQLAA' A
#
# COMPACT_ATOMS: atom_id res chain seq x y z
N MET A 1 -3.95 -1.45 -16.08
CA MET A 1 -4.73 -2.45 -16.84
C MET A 1 -6.24 -2.22 -16.62
N PRO A 2 -7.07 -2.13 -17.67
CA PRO A 2 -8.51 -2.20 -17.51
C PRO A 2 -8.87 -3.67 -17.25
N GLY A 3 -9.07 -4.03 -15.97
CA GLY A 3 -9.45 -5.39 -15.57
C GLY A 3 -9.13 -5.75 -14.10
N SER A 4 -8.09 -5.15 -13.50
CA SER A 4 -7.64 -5.48 -12.13
C SER A 4 -8.04 -4.50 -11.03
N ARG A 5 -8.76 -3.42 -11.36
CA ARG A 5 -9.22 -2.41 -10.37
C ARG A 5 -10.30 -2.91 -9.40
N HIS A 6 -10.84 -4.11 -9.60
CA HIS A 6 -11.95 -4.61 -8.80
C HIS A 6 -11.54 -5.14 -7.42
N THR A 7 -10.24 -5.39 -7.19
CA THR A 7 -9.71 -5.94 -5.93
C THR A 7 -8.97 -4.93 -5.06
N ASP A 8 -8.73 -3.71 -5.53
CA ASP A 8 -8.19 -2.65 -4.68
C ASP A 8 -9.20 -2.24 -3.60
N VAL A 9 -8.69 -1.77 -2.47
CA VAL A 9 -9.53 -1.09 -1.48
C VAL A 9 -10.14 0.18 -2.07
N ALA A 10 -11.36 0.51 -1.66
CA ALA A 10 -11.97 1.77 -2.04
C ALA A 10 -11.18 2.97 -1.46
N ALA A 11 -11.31 4.15 -2.08
CA ALA A 11 -10.55 5.34 -1.66
C ALA A 11 -10.76 5.70 -0.18
N ASN A 12 -11.99 5.58 0.32
CA ASN A 12 -12.30 5.80 1.74
C ASN A 12 -11.65 4.76 2.66
N GLN A 13 -11.48 3.51 2.21
CA GLN A 13 -10.78 2.47 2.96
C GLN A 13 -9.27 2.75 2.99
N GLY A 14 -8.68 3.21 1.89
CA GLY A 14 -7.28 3.68 1.87
C GLY A 14 -7.04 4.82 2.87
N GLN A 15 -7.92 5.84 2.87
CA GLN A 15 -7.85 6.93 3.85
C GLN A 15 -8.03 6.44 5.29
N PHE A 16 -8.92 5.47 5.52
CA PHE A 16 -9.11 4.88 6.83
C PHE A 16 -7.85 4.16 7.32
N LEU A 17 -7.17 3.40 6.46
CA LEU A 17 -5.88 2.76 6.78
C LEU A 17 -4.81 3.80 7.14
N ALA A 18 -4.71 4.88 6.36
CA ALA A 18 -3.81 5.99 6.66
C ALA A 18 -4.09 6.60 8.04
N LEU A 19 -5.37 6.83 8.37
CA LEU A 19 -5.77 7.31 9.69
C LEU A 19 -5.37 6.33 10.80
N LEU A 20 -5.53 5.02 10.59
CA LEU A 20 -5.09 4.00 11.56
C LEU A 20 -3.58 4.02 11.79
N VAL A 21 -2.77 4.17 10.73
CA VAL A 21 -1.30 4.30 10.86
C VAL A 21 -0.95 5.50 11.76
N ARG A 22 -1.58 6.66 11.54
CA ARG A 22 -1.35 7.85 12.36
C ARG A 22 -1.79 7.66 13.82
N LEU A 23 -2.98 7.11 14.04
CA LEU A 23 -3.55 6.93 15.38
C LEU A 23 -2.75 5.93 16.21
N THR A 24 -2.21 4.89 15.57
CA THR A 24 -1.41 3.85 16.23
C THR A 24 0.07 4.19 16.31
N GLN A 25 0.51 5.26 15.64
CA GLN A 25 1.93 5.64 15.52
C GLN A 25 2.79 4.46 15.00
N ALA A 26 2.25 3.71 14.05
CA ALA A 26 2.93 2.52 13.53
C ALA A 26 4.29 2.90 12.91
N LYS A 27 5.33 2.14 13.25
CA LYS A 27 6.65 2.23 12.62
C LYS A 27 6.95 1.07 11.68
N ARG A 28 6.22 -0.04 11.82
CA ARG A 28 6.45 -1.29 11.10
C ARG A 28 5.10 -1.87 10.69
N ILE A 29 4.90 -2.04 9.39
CA ILE A 29 3.67 -2.59 8.81
C ILE A 29 4.04 -3.81 7.97
N LEU A 30 3.27 -4.90 8.13
CA LEU A 30 3.28 -6.03 7.21
C LEU A 30 1.94 -6.03 6.47
N GLU A 31 2.00 -5.99 5.14
CA GLU A 31 0.84 -6.13 4.26
C GLU A 31 0.93 -7.46 3.50
N ILE A 32 -0.20 -8.16 3.38
CA ILE A 32 -0.33 -9.41 2.64
C ILE A 32 -1.34 -9.18 1.51
N GLY A 33 -0.87 -9.29 0.27
CA GLY A 33 -1.58 -8.87 -0.93
C GLY A 33 -1.26 -7.41 -1.26
N THR A 34 -0.44 -7.18 -2.28
CA THR A 34 -0.03 -5.82 -2.69
C THR A 34 -0.86 -5.33 -3.88
N LEU A 35 -1.25 -6.23 -4.79
CA LEU A 35 -1.92 -5.92 -6.05
C LEU A 35 -1.21 -4.77 -6.80
N GLY A 36 -1.85 -3.61 -6.94
CA GLY A 36 -1.29 -2.43 -7.58
C GLY A 36 -0.59 -1.46 -6.62
N GLY A 37 -0.56 -1.75 -5.32
CA GLY A 37 0.07 -0.94 -4.29
C GLY A 37 -0.80 0.20 -3.74
N TYR A 38 -2.11 0.23 -4.01
CA TYR A 38 -2.96 1.36 -3.62
C TYR A 38 -3.03 1.55 -2.10
N SER A 39 -3.32 0.48 -1.35
CA SER A 39 -3.31 0.50 0.12
C SER A 39 -1.91 0.75 0.68
N THR A 40 -0.88 0.17 0.05
CA THR A 40 0.53 0.35 0.39
C THR A 40 0.92 1.83 0.39
N ILE A 41 0.55 2.57 -0.67
CA ILE A 41 0.84 4.00 -0.80
C ILE A 41 0.14 4.82 0.30
N TRP A 42 -1.13 4.52 0.57
CA TRP A 42 -1.87 5.19 1.65
C TRP A 42 -1.22 5.00 3.02
N MET A 43 -0.82 3.77 3.34
CA MET A 43 -0.17 3.48 4.63
C MET A 43 1.25 4.03 4.70
N ALA A 44 2.04 3.90 3.63
CA ALA A 44 3.45 4.30 3.62
C ALA A 44 3.64 5.81 3.79
N ARG A 45 2.72 6.64 3.28
CA ARG A 45 2.77 8.10 3.44
C ARG A 45 2.63 8.59 4.88
N GLU A 46 2.04 7.78 5.74
CA GLU A 46 1.82 8.13 7.15
C GLU A 46 2.89 7.55 8.08
N LEU A 47 3.85 6.78 7.54
CA LEU A 47 4.98 6.30 8.32
C LEU A 47 5.96 7.44 8.62
N PRO A 48 6.62 7.43 9.79
CA PRO A 48 7.73 8.34 10.05
C PRO A 48 8.92 8.02 9.14
N ALA A 49 9.92 8.92 9.08
CA ALA A 49 11.10 8.76 8.22
C ALA A 49 11.91 7.48 8.52
N ASP A 50 11.86 6.97 9.75
CA ASP A 50 12.47 5.70 10.17
C ASP A 50 11.51 4.50 10.07
N GLY A 51 10.32 4.70 9.52
CA GLY A 51 9.29 3.69 9.37
C GLY A 51 9.53 2.74 8.19
N GLN A 52 8.99 1.53 8.30
CA GLN A 52 9.11 0.49 7.28
C GLN A 52 7.77 -0.18 7.01
N LEU A 53 7.46 -0.38 5.73
CA LEU A 53 6.35 -1.20 5.27
C LEU A 53 6.91 -2.34 4.42
N LEU A 54 6.66 -3.57 4.86
CA LEU A 54 6.92 -4.77 4.07
C LEU A 54 5.60 -5.27 3.49
N THR A 55 5.53 -5.41 2.18
CA THR A 55 4.34 -5.94 1.49
C THR A 55 4.69 -7.20 0.72
N LEU A 56 3.79 -8.18 0.73
CA LEU A 56 3.98 -9.49 0.09
C LEU A 56 2.94 -9.68 -1.01
N GLU A 57 3.39 -9.97 -2.23
CA GLU A 57 2.54 -10.30 -3.37
C GLU A 57 2.99 -11.62 -3.98
N ALA A 58 2.03 -12.50 -4.24
CA ALA A 58 2.28 -13.83 -4.80
C ALA A 58 2.37 -13.78 -6.32
N ASP A 59 1.60 -12.91 -6.97
CA ASP A 59 1.61 -12.73 -8.42
C ASP A 59 2.75 -11.80 -8.86
N ALA A 60 3.69 -12.33 -9.65
CA ALA A 60 4.86 -11.58 -10.07
C ALA A 60 4.53 -10.34 -10.93
N HIS A 61 3.43 -10.37 -11.69
CA HIS A 61 3.00 -9.25 -12.50
C HIS A 61 2.44 -8.12 -11.62
N HIS A 62 1.57 -8.44 -10.66
CA HIS A 62 1.10 -7.48 -9.66
C HIS A 62 2.25 -6.88 -8.87
N ALA A 63 3.20 -7.71 -8.41
CA ALA A 63 4.38 -7.23 -7.71
C ALA A 63 5.18 -6.20 -8.54
N GLN A 64 5.28 -6.41 -9.85
CA GLN A 64 5.93 -5.46 -10.76
C GLN A 64 5.15 -4.16 -10.90
N VAL A 65 3.83 -4.23 -11.11
CA VAL A 65 2.96 -3.05 -11.20
C VAL A 65 2.98 -2.25 -9.89
N ALA A 66 2.95 -2.91 -8.74
CA ALA A 66 3.06 -2.25 -7.44
C ALA A 66 4.39 -1.50 -7.28
N ARG A 67 5.52 -2.10 -7.69
CA ARG A 67 6.83 -1.40 -7.66
C ARG A 67 6.82 -0.13 -8.51
N GLU A 68 6.28 -0.21 -9.72
CA GLU A 68 6.18 0.95 -10.62
C GLU A 68 5.31 2.05 -10.00
N ASN A 69 4.14 1.70 -9.47
CA ASN A 69 3.25 2.66 -8.81
C ASN A 69 3.88 3.28 -7.55
N LEU A 70 4.60 2.49 -6.75
CA LEU A 70 5.31 2.98 -5.56
C LEU A 70 6.43 3.95 -5.94
N GLN A 71 7.18 3.68 -7.01
CA GLN A 71 8.22 4.59 -7.52
C GLN A 71 7.62 5.91 -8.03
N LEU A 72 6.44 5.87 -8.66
CA LEU A 72 5.73 7.07 -9.12
C LEU A 72 5.11 7.87 -7.98
N ALA A 73 4.84 7.24 -6.84
CA ALA A 73 4.17 7.85 -5.69
C ALA A 73 5.13 8.39 -4.61
N ALA A 74 6.42 8.03 -4.72
CA ALA A 74 7.52 8.55 -3.91
C ALA A 74 7.85 10.00 -4.28
#